data_AF-B0EML4-F1
#
_entry.id   AF-B0EML4-F1
#
_cell.length_a   1.000
_cell.length_b   1.000
_cell.length_c   1.000
_cell.angle_alpha   90.00
_cell.angle_beta   90.00
_cell.angle_gamma   90.00
#
_symmetry.space_group_name_H-M   'P 1'
#
loop_
_entity.id
_entity.type
_entity.pdbx_description
1 polymer ?
#
loop_
_entity_poly.entity_id
_entity_poly.type
_entity_poly.pdbx_seq_one_letter_code
_entity_poly.pdbx_strand_id
1 'polypeptide(L)'
;MEYQRFYDLPSPLCPDFKQKASNIYMNQKRLLYILNQNNINREEIDSSQDILKCQNEQLNENKIKVNCDETSPQKRYWTDVECIAFKKAIKYFGYTTARGINTLLISAFVGTRTPTQVRSHAQKYFMKEKPFDMELKLSEKDIEKLELIQKKNYLRTSCTRIDVS
;
A
#
# COMPACT_ATOMS: atom_id res chain seq x y z
N MET A 1 17.07 31.86 23.11
CA MET A 1 16.34 30.99 22.18
C MET A 1 17.36 30.30 21.30
N GLU A 2 17.77 29.10 21.70
CA GLU A 2 18.77 28.32 20.97
C GLU A 2 18.03 27.42 19.98
N TYR A 3 17.86 27.90 18.75
CA TYR A 3 17.38 27.06 17.66
C TYR A 3 18.45 25.99 17.43
N GLN A 4 18.21 24.77 17.89
CA GLN A 4 18.96 23.60 17.46
C GLN A 4 18.82 23.49 15.94
N ARG A 5 19.82 24.03 15.23
CA ARG A 5 19.94 23.90 13.79
C ARG A 5 20.21 22.43 13.53
N PHE A 6 19.29 21.75 12.83
CA PHE A 6 19.30 20.32 12.48
C PHE A 6 20.65 19.69 12.07
N TYR A 7 21.66 20.48 11.73
CA TYR A 7 22.98 20.04 11.26
C TYR A 7 24.17 20.74 11.93
N ASP A 8 23.93 21.49 13.00
CA ASP A 8 24.95 22.27 13.73
C ASP A 8 25.92 23.00 12.80
N LEU A 9 25.36 23.63 11.76
CA LEU A 9 26.14 24.36 10.77
C LEU A 9 26.74 25.62 11.43
N PRO A 10 28.04 25.90 11.21
CA PRO A 10 28.66 27.12 11.70
C PRO A 10 28.00 28.35 11.06
N SER A 11 28.33 29.55 11.55
CA SER A 11 27.84 30.78 10.96
C SER A 11 28.14 30.83 9.44
N PRO A 12 27.21 31.31 8.58
CA PRO A 12 27.44 31.40 7.14
C PRO A 12 28.65 32.26 6.73
N LEU A 13 29.11 33.14 7.62
CA LEU A 13 30.30 33.97 7.43
C LEU A 13 31.61 33.24 7.81
N CYS A 14 31.51 32.06 8.43
CA CYS A 14 32.67 31.24 8.79
C CYS A 14 33.22 30.55 7.54
N PRO A 15 34.54 30.56 7.32
CA PRO A 15 35.18 29.86 6.20
C PRO A 15 34.79 28.37 6.11
N ASP A 16 34.58 27.74 7.27
CA ASP A 16 34.28 26.32 7.39
C ASP A 16 32.82 25.96 7.03
N PHE A 17 31.95 26.97 6.90
CA PHE A 17 30.54 26.73 6.55
C PHE A 17 30.39 26.05 5.21
N LYS A 18 31.11 26.54 4.19
CA LYS A 18 31.04 26.01 2.83
C LYS A 18 31.49 24.55 2.80
N GLN A 19 32.55 24.22 3.54
CA GLN A 19 33.06 22.86 3.62
C GLN A 19 32.08 21.93 4.35
N LYS A 20 31.57 22.34 5.52
CA LYS A 20 30.65 21.51 6.31
C LYS A 20 29.33 21.29 5.59
N ALA A 21 28.77 22.33 4.97
CA ALA A 21 27.56 22.23 4.17
C ALA A 21 27.75 21.32 2.95
N SER A 22 28.89 21.43 2.25
CA SER A 22 29.22 20.56 1.12
C SER A 22 29.36 19.10 1.55
N ASN A 23 30.03 18.83 2.66
CA ASN A 23 30.17 17.49 3.22
C ASN A 23 28.80 16.86 3.57
N ILE A 24 27.91 17.64 4.19
CA ILE A 24 26.54 17.19 4.51
C ILE A 24 25.78 16.84 3.23
N TYR A 25 25.80 17.72 2.23
CA TYR A 25 25.14 17.48 0.96
C TYR A 25 25.67 16.20 0.27
N MET A 26 26.98 16.04 0.21
CA MET A 26 27.60 14.86 -0.42
C MET A 26 27.27 13.57 0.34
N ASN A 27 27.24 13.63 1.68
CA ASN A 27 26.83 12.48 2.49
C ASN A 27 25.37 12.09 2.23
N GLN A 28 24.46 13.06 2.23
CA GLN A 28 23.05 12.83 1.92
C GLN A 28 22.88 12.23 0.50
N LYS A 29 23.60 12.76 -0.49
CA LYS A 29 23.60 12.22 -1.86
C LYS A 29 24.11 10.79 -1.92
N ARG A 30 25.17 10.47 -1.18
CA ARG A 30 25.72 9.11 -1.07
C ARG A 30 24.72 8.14 -0.42
N LEU A 31 24.08 8.54 0.68
CA LEU A 31 23.08 7.72 1.35
C LEU A 31 21.90 7.39 0.45
N LEU A 32 21.39 8.37 -0.31
CA LEU A 32 20.32 8.14 -1.29
C LEU A 32 20.73 7.14 -2.37
N TYR A 33 21.96 7.26 -2.87
CA TYR A 33 22.49 6.31 -3.85
C TYR A 33 22.57 4.88 -3.28
N ILE A 34 23.10 4.73 -2.06
CA ILE A 34 23.20 3.42 -1.38
C ILE A 34 21.82 2.82 -1.15
N LEU A 35 20.85 3.61 -0.69
CA LEU A 35 19.47 3.15 -0.49
C LEU A 35 18.84 2.66 -1.79
N ASN A 36 19.09 3.36 -2.90
CA ASN A 36 18.61 2.94 -4.22
C ASN A 36 19.25 1.62 -4.67
N GLN A 37 20.57 1.47 -4.49
CA GLN A 37 21.27 0.21 -4.83
C GLN A 37 20.85 -0.97 -3.95
N ASN A 38 20.62 -0.74 -2.65
CA ASN A 38 20.10 -1.78 -1.76
C ASN A 38 18.64 -2.15 -2.05
N ASN A 39 17.90 -1.30 -2.76
CA ASN A 39 16.58 -1.64 -3.27
C ASN A 39 16.70 -2.55 -4.50
N ILE A 40 17.60 -2.20 -5.43
CA ILE A 40 17.91 -3.00 -6.63
C ILE A 40 18.45 -4.40 -6.24
N ASN A 41 19.39 -4.48 -5.29
CA ASN A 41 19.96 -5.76 -4.84
C ASN A 41 18.94 -6.65 -4.11
N ARG A 42 17.87 -6.09 -3.51
CA ARG A 42 16.78 -6.90 -2.94
C ARG A 42 15.95 -7.57 -4.02
N GLU A 43 15.74 -6.90 -5.15
CA GLU A 43 15.03 -7.47 -6.31
C GLU A 43 15.85 -8.60 -6.98
N GLU A 44 17.19 -8.54 -6.93
CA GLU A 44 18.06 -9.58 -7.52
C GLU A 44 18.19 -10.85 -6.67
N ILE A 45 18.10 -10.77 -5.34
CA ILE A 45 18.21 -11.94 -4.44
C ILE A 45 16.93 -12.80 -4.48
N ASP A 46 15.74 -12.20 -4.65
CA ASP A 46 14.47 -12.92 -4.85
C ASP A 46 14.42 -13.63 -6.21
N SER A 47 15.21 -13.19 -7.20
CA SER A 47 15.24 -13.76 -8.56
C SER A 47 16.00 -15.09 -8.64
N SER A 48 16.95 -15.36 -7.75
CA SER A 48 17.87 -16.50 -7.92
C SER A 48 17.45 -17.81 -7.25
N GLN A 49 16.53 -17.80 -6.26
CA GLN A 49 16.08 -19.05 -5.60
C GLN A 49 14.92 -19.77 -6.31
N ASP A 50 14.24 -19.11 -7.26
CA ASP A 50 13.06 -19.67 -7.94
C ASP A 50 13.35 -20.31 -9.31
N ILE A 51 14.58 -20.20 -9.83
CA ILE A 51 14.92 -20.64 -11.20
C ILE A 51 15.12 -22.17 -11.32
N LEU A 52 15.36 -22.91 -10.22
CA LEU A 52 15.72 -24.34 -10.30
C LEU A 52 14.57 -25.34 -10.13
N LYS A 53 13.31 -24.91 -9.96
CA LYS A 53 12.21 -25.85 -9.62
C LYS A 53 11.13 -26.06 -10.69
N CYS A 54 11.21 -25.38 -11.83
CA CYS A 54 10.12 -25.40 -12.83
C CYS A 54 10.62 -25.68 -14.24
N GLN A 55 11.08 -26.90 -14.52
CA GLN A 55 11.33 -27.37 -15.91
C GLN A 55 10.54 -28.62 -16.32
N ASN A 56 9.69 -29.18 -15.46
CA ASN A 56 8.82 -30.30 -15.86
C ASN A 56 7.36 -29.92 -15.66
N GLU A 57 6.55 -30.19 -16.68
CA GLU A 57 5.07 -30.09 -16.74
C GLU A 57 4.49 -28.79 -17.34
N GLN A 58 4.82 -28.54 -18.62
CA GLN A 58 3.91 -27.89 -19.55
C GLN A 58 3.01 -28.94 -20.21
N LEU A 59 1.78 -29.12 -19.73
CA LEU A 59 0.64 -29.62 -20.52
C LEU A 59 -0.66 -29.55 -19.69
N ASN A 60 -1.41 -28.46 -19.83
CA ASN A 60 -2.87 -28.43 -20.02
C ASN A 60 -3.34 -26.96 -19.92
N GLU A 61 -3.99 -26.50 -20.98
CA GLU A 61 -4.41 -25.13 -21.19
C GLU A 61 -5.71 -24.83 -20.43
N ASN A 62 -5.67 -23.82 -19.56
CA ASN A 62 -6.66 -22.73 -19.41
C ASN A 62 -6.24 -21.89 -18.19
N LYS A 63 -5.04 -21.29 -18.30
CA LYS A 63 -4.43 -20.45 -17.27
C LYS A 63 -5.05 -19.05 -17.28
N ILE A 64 -5.85 -18.81 -16.25
CA ILE A 64 -6.03 -17.50 -15.61
C ILE A 64 -4.62 -16.88 -15.44
N LYS A 65 -4.29 -15.91 -16.31
CA LYS A 65 -3.08 -15.10 -16.16
C LYS A 65 -3.33 -14.10 -15.04
N VAL A 66 -2.95 -14.48 -13.83
CA VAL A 66 -2.62 -13.55 -12.75
C VAL A 66 -1.41 -12.75 -13.24
N ASN A 67 -1.67 -11.52 -13.70
CA ASN A 67 -0.64 -10.54 -13.99
C ASN A 67 -0.47 -9.66 -12.75
N CYS A 68 0.62 -9.86 -12.02
CA CYS A 68 1.07 -8.99 -10.94
C CYS A 68 2.55 -8.68 -11.18
N ASP A 69 2.82 -7.61 -11.92
CA ASP A 69 3.51 -6.42 -11.40
C ASP A 69 4.12 -5.62 -12.55
N GLU A 70 3.25 -4.84 -13.21
CA GLU A 70 3.65 -3.50 -13.64
C GLU A 70 3.21 -2.56 -12.51
N THR A 71 4.15 -2.06 -11.70
CA THR A 71 3.84 -0.99 -10.74
C THR A 71 3.59 0.29 -11.52
N SER A 72 2.39 0.42 -12.08
CA SER A 72 1.91 1.65 -12.68
C SER A 72 2.01 2.78 -11.64
N PRO A 73 2.46 3.98 -12.02
CA PRO A 73 2.63 5.10 -11.09
C PRO A 73 1.31 5.32 -10.34
N GLN A 74 1.39 5.43 -9.01
CA GLN A 74 0.22 5.59 -8.14
C GLN A 74 -0.65 6.75 -8.64
N LYS A 75 -1.85 6.45 -9.16
CA LYS A 75 -2.75 7.45 -9.73
C LYS A 75 -3.16 8.45 -8.65
N ARG A 76 -2.99 9.75 -8.90
CA ARG A 76 -3.23 10.82 -7.92
C ARG A 76 -4.69 10.95 -7.46
N TYR A 77 -5.64 10.60 -8.33
CA TYR A 77 -7.08 10.83 -8.11
C TYR A 77 -7.87 9.53 -8.11
N TRP A 78 -8.92 9.47 -7.29
CA TRP A 78 -9.88 8.36 -7.23
C TRP A 78 -10.72 8.31 -8.51
N THR A 79 -10.79 7.15 -9.15
CA THR A 79 -11.65 6.94 -10.33
C THR A 79 -13.05 6.54 -9.92
N ASP A 80 -14.02 6.66 -10.83
CA ASP A 80 -15.42 6.27 -10.55
C ASP A 80 -15.54 4.79 -10.23
N VAL A 81 -14.77 3.93 -10.92
CA VAL A 81 -14.73 2.47 -10.68
C VAL A 81 -14.24 2.17 -9.26
N GLU A 82 -13.18 2.84 -8.80
CA GLU A 82 -12.65 2.69 -7.45
C GLU A 82 -13.63 3.21 -6.40
N CYS A 83 -14.29 4.34 -6.67
CA CYS A 83 -15.30 4.91 -5.78
C CYS A 83 -16.50 3.97 -5.64
N ILE A 84 -16.95 3.36 -6.73
CA ILE A 84 -18.03 2.36 -6.75
C ILE A 84 -17.60 1.14 -5.94
N ALA A 85 -16.40 0.59 -6.17
CA ALA A 85 -15.90 -0.56 -5.42
C ALA A 85 -15.78 -0.28 -3.92
N PHE A 86 -15.29 0.90 -3.54
CA PHE A 86 -15.25 1.34 -2.15
C PHE A 86 -16.65 1.35 -1.53
N LYS A 87 -17.64 1.97 -2.19
CA LYS A 87 -19.03 2.03 -1.71
C LYS A 87 -19.66 0.65 -1.56
N LYS A 88 -19.42 -0.26 -2.52
CA LYS A 88 -19.87 -1.66 -2.45
C LYS A 88 -19.35 -2.35 -1.20
N ALA A 89 -18.05 -2.22 -0.92
CA ALA A 89 -17.45 -2.79 0.27
C ALA A 89 -18.02 -2.19 1.57
N ILE A 90 -18.20 -0.86 1.63
CA ILE A 90 -18.83 -0.20 2.78
C ILE A 90 -20.25 -0.74 3.04
N LYS A 91 -21.06 -0.88 1.99
CA LYS A 91 -22.42 -1.41 2.08
C LYS A 91 -22.44 -2.87 2.53
N TYR A 92 -21.56 -3.71 1.97
CA TYR A 92 -21.47 -5.13 2.32
C TYR A 92 -21.11 -5.36 3.79
N PHE A 93 -20.08 -4.66 4.29
CA PHE A 93 -19.65 -4.79 5.68
C PHE A 93 -20.52 -4.00 6.66
N GLY A 94 -21.50 -3.22 6.18
CA GLY A 94 -22.40 -2.44 7.03
C GLY A 94 -21.70 -1.32 7.82
N TYR A 95 -20.64 -0.73 7.28
CA TYR A 95 -19.90 0.30 8.00
C TYR A 95 -20.65 1.64 8.00
N THR A 96 -20.91 2.16 9.20
CA THR A 96 -21.61 3.44 9.42
C THR A 96 -20.66 4.59 9.78
N THR A 97 -19.40 4.31 10.12
CA THR A 97 -18.44 5.32 10.60
C THR A 97 -17.01 4.98 10.22
N ALA A 98 -16.17 6.01 10.02
CA ALA A 98 -14.77 5.86 9.61
C ALA A 98 -13.84 5.18 10.63
N ARG A 99 -14.17 5.14 11.93
CA ARG A 99 -13.28 4.62 12.99
C ARG A 99 -13.21 3.09 13.04
N GLY A 100 -14.23 2.39 12.56
CA GLY A 100 -14.35 0.93 12.66
C GLY A 100 -14.14 0.18 11.35
N ILE A 101 -13.77 0.87 10.26
CA ILE A 101 -13.65 0.22 8.96
C ILE A 101 -12.38 -0.64 8.87
N ASN A 102 -12.52 -1.85 8.31
CA ASN A 102 -11.36 -2.67 7.98
C ASN A 102 -10.77 -2.20 6.64
N THR A 103 -9.80 -1.28 6.71
CA THR A 103 -9.15 -0.70 5.53
C THR A 103 -8.36 -1.72 4.72
N LEU A 104 -7.91 -2.82 5.32
CA LEU A 104 -7.17 -3.89 4.62
C LEU A 104 -8.10 -4.66 3.69
N LEU A 105 -9.28 -5.04 4.17
CA LEU A 105 -10.29 -5.75 3.36
C LEU A 105 -10.75 -4.87 2.18
N ILE A 106 -11.05 -3.60 2.45
CA ILE A 106 -11.52 -2.66 1.43
C ILE A 106 -10.41 -2.39 0.39
N SER A 107 -9.16 -2.22 0.83
CA SER A 107 -7.99 -2.06 -0.04
C SER A 107 -7.81 -3.28 -0.96
N ALA A 108 -7.92 -4.50 -0.41
CA ALA A 108 -7.84 -5.73 -1.20
C ALA A 108 -9.00 -5.87 -2.21
N PHE A 109 -10.19 -5.37 -1.88
CA PHE A 109 -11.32 -5.39 -2.81
C PHE A 109 -11.15 -4.40 -3.97
N VAL A 110 -10.72 -3.17 -3.66
CA VAL A 110 -10.44 -2.10 -4.63
C VAL A 110 -9.22 -2.43 -5.50
N GLY A 111 -8.20 -3.07 -4.93
CA GLY A 111 -7.00 -3.57 -5.61
C GLY A 111 -5.95 -2.51 -5.94
N THR A 112 -6.36 -1.27 -6.27
CA THR A 112 -5.46 -0.19 -6.72
C THR A 112 -5.06 0.80 -5.64
N ARG A 113 -5.66 0.71 -4.45
CA ARG A 113 -5.52 1.70 -3.36
C ARG A 113 -4.93 1.06 -2.13
N THR A 114 -3.97 1.74 -1.51
CA THR A 114 -3.36 1.28 -0.26
C THR A 114 -4.30 1.49 0.93
N PRO A 115 -4.15 0.73 2.03
CA PRO A 115 -5.00 0.87 3.21
C PRO A 115 -5.03 2.30 3.78
N THR A 116 -3.89 3.01 3.75
CA THR A 116 -3.78 4.41 4.18
C THR A 116 -4.59 5.35 3.29
N GLN A 117 -4.56 5.15 1.96
CA GLN A 117 -5.37 5.93 1.02
C GLN A 117 -6.86 5.68 1.23
N VAL A 118 -7.25 4.42 1.45
CA VAL A 118 -8.62 4.02 1.77
C VAL A 118 -9.08 4.68 3.08
N ARG A 119 -8.25 4.70 4.11
CA ARG A 119 -8.56 5.38 5.38
C ARG A 119 -8.86 6.87 5.17
N SER A 120 -7.97 7.58 4.48
CA SER A 120 -8.15 9.01 4.19
C SER A 120 -9.38 9.28 3.34
N HIS A 121 -9.68 8.40 2.38
CA HIS A 121 -10.89 8.49 1.58
C HIS A 121 -12.14 8.25 2.43
N ALA A 122 -12.14 7.26 3.30
CA ALA A 122 -13.24 6.96 4.20
C ALA A 122 -13.54 8.11 5.16
N GLN A 123 -12.51 8.74 5.74
CA GLN A 123 -12.70 9.94 6.57
C GLN A 123 -13.46 11.03 5.81
N LYS A 124 -13.03 11.34 4.58
CA LYS A 124 -13.73 12.31 3.73
C LYS A 124 -15.12 11.86 3.30
N TYR A 125 -15.31 10.56 3.08
CA TYR A 125 -16.59 9.98 2.68
C TYR A 125 -17.64 10.14 3.79
N PHE A 126 -17.31 9.74 5.02
CA PHE A 126 -18.22 9.81 6.16
C PHE A 126 -18.45 11.22 6.72
N MET A 127 -17.60 12.20 6.37
CA MET A 127 -17.81 13.60 6.73
C MET A 127 -18.80 14.33 5.81
N LYS A 128 -19.17 13.75 4.66
CA LYS A 128 -20.15 14.36 3.75
C LYS A 128 -21.56 14.08 4.27
N GLU A 129 -22.33 15.15 4.48
CA GLU A 129 -23.69 15.10 5.05
C GLU A 129 -24.76 14.52 4.11
N LYS A 130 -24.42 14.20 2.85
CA LYS A 130 -25.40 13.63 1.90
C LYS A 130 -25.40 12.11 2.00
N PRO A 131 -26.51 11.48 2.44
CA PRO A 131 -26.71 10.06 2.18
C PRO A 131 -26.78 9.89 0.66
N PHE A 132 -25.79 9.24 0.09
CA PHE A 132 -25.77 9.03 -1.35
C PHE A 132 -26.58 7.76 -1.64
N ASP A 133 -27.90 7.92 -1.68
CA ASP A 133 -28.91 6.88 -1.95
C ASP A 133 -28.91 6.49 -3.43
N MET A 134 -27.74 6.16 -3.97
CA MET A 134 -27.68 5.39 -5.19
C MET A 134 -27.82 3.94 -4.76
N GLU A 135 -28.90 3.29 -5.17
CA GLU A 135 -29.12 1.85 -5.02
C GLU A 135 -28.01 1.08 -5.74
N LEU A 136 -26.84 0.99 -5.11
CA LEU A 136 -25.78 0.11 -5.58
C LEU A 136 -26.28 -1.31 -5.32
N LYS A 137 -26.72 -1.96 -6.39
CA LYS A 137 -26.93 -3.40 -6.42
C LYS A 137 -25.55 -4.06 -6.33
N LEU A 138 -25.36 -4.82 -5.28
CA LEU A 138 -24.17 -5.64 -5.10
C LEU A 138 -24.31 -6.81 -6.08
N SER A 139 -23.37 -6.97 -7.01
CA SER A 139 -23.38 -8.13 -7.90
C SER A 139 -22.98 -9.37 -7.10
N GLU A 140 -23.52 -10.53 -7.46
CA GLU A 140 -23.14 -11.83 -6.87
C GLU A 140 -21.62 -12.04 -6.92
N LYS A 141 -20.98 -11.64 -8.02
CA LYS A 141 -19.51 -11.67 -8.18
C LYS A 141 -18.77 -10.78 -7.17
N ASP A 142 -19.36 -9.63 -6.81
CA ASP A 142 -18.76 -8.74 -5.82
C ASP A 142 -18.85 -9.35 -4.41
N ILE A 143 -19.99 -9.98 -4.10
CA ILE A 143 -20.24 -10.68 -2.83
C ILE A 143 -19.23 -11.82 -2.66
N GLU A 144 -19.11 -12.69 -3.67
CA GLU A 144 -18.18 -13.82 -3.65
C GLU A 144 -16.74 -13.35 -3.42
N LYS A 145 -16.33 -12.27 -4.10
CA LYS A 145 -15.01 -11.68 -3.92
C LYS A 145 -14.81 -11.12 -2.51
N LEU A 146 -15.80 -10.42 -1.96
CA LEU A 146 -15.74 -9.87 -0.60
C LEU A 146 -15.70 -10.96 0.47
N GLU A 147 -16.49 -12.01 0.33
CA GLU A 147 -16.45 -13.20 1.20
C GLU A 147 -15.08 -13.88 1.15
N LEU A 148 -14.51 -14.07 -0.03
CA LEU A 148 -13.20 -14.69 -0.19
C LEU A 148 -12.11 -13.87 0.52
N ILE A 149 -12.15 -12.54 0.38
CA ILE A 149 -11.19 -11.64 1.04
C ILE A 149 -11.38 -11.71 2.56
N GLN A 150 -12.62 -11.74 3.05
CA GLN A 150 -12.93 -11.87 4.48
C GLN A 150 -12.44 -13.20 5.06
N LYS A 151 -12.71 -14.33 4.38
CA LYS A 151 -12.22 -15.67 4.76
C LYS A 151 -10.71 -15.72 4.83
N LYS A 152 -10.00 -15.18 3.83
CA LYS A 152 -8.53 -15.09 3.83
C LYS A 152 -8.00 -14.26 5.01
N ASN A 153 -8.67 -13.16 5.36
CA ASN A 153 -8.26 -12.35 6.50
C ASN A 153 -8.47 -13.07 7.84
N TYR A 154 -9.58 -13.79 8.00
CA TYR A 154 -9.85 -14.60 9.19
C TYR A 154 -8.76 -15.68 9.39
N LEU A 155 -8.41 -16.41 8.34
CA LEU A 155 -7.35 -17.42 8.40
C LEU A 155 -5.98 -16.83 8.77
N ARG A 156 -5.70 -15.60 8.31
CA ARG A 156 -4.45 -14.89 8.65
C ARG A 156 -4.41 -14.48 10.14
N THR A 157 -5.52 -14.06 10.72
CA THR A 157 -5.57 -13.60 12.11
C THR A 157 -5.72 -14.76 13.10
N SER A 158 -6.33 -15.88 12.71
CA SER A 158 -6.42 -17.07 13.56
C SER A 158 -5.09 -17.82 13.70
N CYS A 159 -4.25 -17.84 12.65
CA CYS A 159 -2.93 -18.51 12.69
C CYS A 159 -1.88 -17.78 13.56
N THR A 160 -2.14 -16.52 13.95
CA THR A 160 -1.22 -15.73 14.82
C THR A 160 -1.52 -15.83 16.31
N ARG A 161 -2.58 -16.56 16.70
CA ARG A 161 -2.88 -16.91 18.09
C ARG A 161 -2.45 -18.34 18.41
N ILE A 162 -1.16 -18.63 18.26
CA ILE A 162 -0.58 -19.77 18.96
C ILE A 162 -0.16 -19.21 20.31
N ASP A 163 -0.97 -19.51 21.32
CA ASP A 163 -0.72 -19.15 22.71
C ASP A 163 0.62 -19.77 23.13
N VAL A 164 1.59 -18.90 23.42
CA VAL A 164 2.81 -19.28 24.14
C VAL A 164 2.37 -19.52 25.58
N SER A 165 2.06 -20.79 25.90
CA SER A 165 1.84 -21.27 27.27
C SER A 165 3.17 -21.61 27.93
#